data_AF-A0A2A7UET7-F1
#
_entry.id   AF-A0A2A7UET7-F1
#
_cell.length_a   1.000
_cell.length_b   1.000
_cell.length_c   1.000
_cell.angle_alpha   90.00
_cell.angle_beta   90.00
_cell.angle_gamma   90.00
#
_symmetry.space_group_name_H-M   'P 1'
#
loop_
_entity.id
_entity.type
_entity.pdbx_description
1 polymer ?
#
loop_
_entity_poly.entity_id
_entity_poly.type
_entity_poly.pdbx_seq_one_letter_code
_entity_poly.pdbx_strand_id
1 'polypeptide(L)' 'MDPAVADVLDALTRGDYAALRPMLHPYLRWTDNGETIRGRTKVLAHLAANPTDEPPVAVELRDGQIYRWTVPERELP' A
#
# COMPACT_ATOMS: atom_id res chain seq x y z
N MET A 1 -11.28 11.31 2.38
CA MET A 1 -10.22 10.39 1.97
C MET A 1 -9.21 11.21 1.18
N ASP A 2 -7.91 11.07 1.48
CA ASP A 2 -6.85 11.78 0.76
C ASP A 2 -6.79 11.29 -0.70
N PRO A 3 -6.69 12.17 -1.72
CA PRO A 3 -6.64 11.76 -3.12
C PRO A 3 -5.57 10.71 -3.42
N ALA A 4 -4.41 10.80 -2.76
CA ALA A 4 -3.33 9.82 -2.94
C ALA A 4 -3.73 8.40 -2.48
N VAL A 5 -4.59 8.29 -1.47
CA VAL A 5 -5.12 7.00 -1.01
C VAL A 5 -6.10 6.43 -2.03
N ALA A 6 -6.95 7.29 -2.62
CA ALA A 6 -7.93 6.87 -3.62
C ALA A 6 -7.23 6.35 -4.89
N ASP A 7 -6.21 7.06 -5.37
CA ASP A 7 -5.42 6.66 -6.53
C ASP A 7 -4.70 5.31 -6.32
N VAL A 8 -4.20 5.07 -5.10
CA VAL A 8 -3.56 3.80 -4.74
C VAL A 8 -4.56 2.65 -4.71
N LEU A 9 -5.72 2.82 -4.05
CA LEU A 9 -6.77 1.79 -4.03
C LEU A 9 -7.28 1.47 -5.43
N ASP A 10 -7.44 2.48 -6.26
CA ASP A 10 -7.88 2.35 -7.65
C ASP A 10 -6.83 1.60 -8.51
N ALA A 11 -5.53 1.90 -8.33
CA ALA A 11 -4.45 1.13 -8.95
C ALA A 11 -4.38 -0.33 -8.47
N LEU A 12 -4.56 -0.56 -7.16
CA LEU A 12 -4.61 -1.91 -6.57
C LEU A 12 -5.80 -2.72 -7.10
N THR A 13 -6.98 -2.11 -7.16
CA THR A 13 -8.21 -2.72 -7.69
C THR A 13 -8.04 -3.17 -9.15
N ARG A 14 -7.30 -2.38 -9.94
CA ARG A 14 -6.96 -2.72 -11.34
C ARG A 14 -5.78 -3.67 -11.49
N GLY A 15 -5.05 -3.98 -10.42
CA GLY A 15 -3.78 -4.72 -10.50
C GLY A 15 -2.69 -3.98 -11.29
N ASP A 16 -2.77 -2.65 -11.42
CA ASP A 16 -1.84 -1.85 -12.20
C ASP A 16 -0.63 -1.43 -11.35
N TYR A 17 0.26 -2.38 -11.12
CA TYR A 17 1.48 -2.16 -10.32
C TYR A 17 2.48 -1.19 -10.99
N ALA A 18 2.36 -0.98 -12.30
CA ALA A 18 3.16 0.00 -13.02
C ALA A 18 2.71 1.42 -12.68
N ALA A 19 1.40 1.68 -12.69
CA ALA A 19 0.81 2.94 -12.24
C ALA A 19 0.98 3.17 -10.73
N LEU A 20 0.97 2.09 -9.92
CA LEU A 20 1.17 2.18 -8.47
C LEU A 20 2.58 2.61 -8.08
N ARG A 21 3.61 2.11 -8.79
CA ARG A 21 5.03 2.34 -8.45
C ARG A 21 5.42 3.81 -8.19
N PRO A 22 5.04 4.81 -9.00
CA PRO A 22 5.37 6.21 -8.74
C PRO A 22 4.63 6.82 -7.53
N MET A 23 3.53 6.22 -7.07
CA MET A 23 2.77 6.71 -5.91
C MET A 23 3.40 6.26 -4.58
N LEU A 24 4.25 5.23 -4.63
CA LEU A 24 4.88 4.64 -3.45
C LEU A 24 6.28 5.21 -3.23
N HIS A 25 6.53 5.71 -2.02
CA HIS A 25 7.83 6.23 -1.65
C HIS A 25 8.90 5.11 -1.69
N PRO A 26 10.15 5.38 -2.11
CA PRO A 26 11.21 4.36 -2.16
C PRO A 26 11.41 3.60 -0.83
N TYR A 27 11.26 4.32 0.29
CA TYR A 27 11.39 3.81 1.66
C TYR A 27 10.04 3.50 2.36
N LEU A 28 8.98 3.24 1.57
CA LEU A 28 7.66 2.86 2.07
C LEU A 28 7.70 1.75 3.13
N ARG A 29 6.84 1.87 4.13
CA ARG A 29 6.50 0.80 5.08
C ARG A 29 5.06 0.38 4.85
N TRP A 30 4.86 -0.86 4.43
CA TRP A 30 3.54 -1.48 4.26
C TRP A 30 3.32 -2.47 5.39
N THR A 31 2.28 -2.27 6.20
CA THR A 31 1.89 -3.20 7.25
C THR A 31 0.61 -3.88 6.85
N ASP A 32 0.64 -5.21 6.78
CA ASP A 32 -0.51 -6.06 6.47
C ASP A 32 -0.51 -7.25 7.43
N ASN A 33 -1.66 -7.52 8.07
CA ASN A 33 -1.83 -8.59 9.07
C ASN A 33 -0.71 -8.62 10.13
N GLY A 34 -0.33 -7.44 10.64
CA GLY A 34 0.73 -7.27 11.63
C GLY A 34 2.16 -7.40 11.10
N GLU A 35 2.36 -7.90 9.87
CA GLU A 35 3.67 -7.99 9.23
C GLU A 35 4.01 -6.68 8.52
N THR A 36 5.23 -6.16 8.72
CA THR A 36 5.69 -4.93 8.06
C THR A 36 6.75 -5.21 7.01
N ILE A 37 6.42 -4.90 5.77
CA ILE A 37 7.30 -4.97 4.61
C ILE A 37 7.88 -3.59 4.33
N ARG A 38 9.19 -3.53 4.07
CA ARG A 38 9.92 -2.27 3.89
C ARG A 38 10.54 -2.17 2.50
N GLY A 39 10.36 -1.00 1.90
CA GLY A 39 10.94 -0.63 0.61
C GLY A 39 10.02 -0.97 -0.55
N ARG A 40 9.90 -0.02 -1.49
CA ARG A 40 8.97 -0.09 -2.62
C ARG A 40 9.04 -1.40 -3.40
N THR A 41 10.24 -1.88 -3.71
CA THR A 41 10.42 -3.12 -4.51
C THR A 41 9.83 -4.34 -3.81
N LYS A 42 10.05 -4.49 -2.50
CA LYS A 42 9.53 -5.63 -1.73
C LYS A 42 8.02 -5.53 -1.56
N VAL A 43 7.52 -4.31 -1.34
CA VAL A 43 6.07 -4.07 -1.22
C VAL A 43 5.36 -4.40 -2.55
N LEU A 44 5.86 -3.93 -3.68
CA LEU A 44 5.27 -4.26 -5.00
C LEU A 44 5.29 -5.77 -5.28
N ALA A 45 6.39 -6.46 -4.94
CA ALA A 45 6.46 -7.92 -5.08
C ALA A 45 5.44 -8.64 -4.18
N HIS A 46 5.27 -8.17 -2.94
CA HIS A 46 4.28 -8.71 -2.02
C HIS A 46 2.85 -8.47 -2.52
N LEU A 47 2.52 -7.26 -2.98
CA LEU A 47 1.19 -6.91 -3.48
C LEU A 47 0.83 -7.63 -4.79
N ALA A 48 1.84 -7.93 -5.62
CA ALA A 48 1.65 -8.75 -6.82
C ALA A 48 1.37 -10.22 -6.46
N ALA A 49 1.97 -10.74 -5.38
CA ALA A 49 1.74 -12.10 -4.90
C ALA A 49 0.47 -12.23 -4.05
N ASN A 50 0.12 -11.17 -3.30
CA ASN A 50 -1.03 -11.08 -2.40
C ASN A 50 -1.77 -9.77 -2.67
N PRO A 51 -2.63 -9.72 -3.71
CA PRO A 51 -3.41 -8.53 -4.00
C PRO A 51 -4.32 -8.18 -2.82
N THR A 52 -4.46 -6.88 -2.55
CA THR A 52 -5.35 -6.34 -1.54
C THR A 52 -5.92 -5.02 -2.05
N ASP A 53 -7.21 -4.81 -1.82
CA ASP A 53 -7.97 -3.59 -2.09
C ASP A 53 -8.49 -2.96 -0.78
N GLU A 54 -8.05 -3.49 0.36
CA GLU A 54 -8.51 -3.02 1.66
C GLU A 54 -8.02 -1.59 1.95
N PRO A 55 -8.92 -0.69 2.38
CA PRO A 55 -8.54 0.66 2.75
C PRO A 55 -7.63 0.64 4.00
N PRO A 56 -6.62 1.53 4.07
CA PRO A 56 -5.72 1.57 5.21
C PRO A 56 -6.41 2.18 6.43
N VAL A 57 -6.11 1.66 7.61
CA VAL A 57 -6.47 2.30 8.89
C VAL A 57 -5.50 3.42 9.27
N ALA A 58 -4.29 3.42 8.72
CA ALA A 58 -3.34 4.51 8.86
C ALA A 58 -2.51 4.71 7.58
N VAL A 59 -2.34 5.97 7.18
CA VAL A 59 -1.51 6.36 6.05
C VAL A 59 -0.64 7.56 6.42
N GLU A 60 0.60 7.58 5.95
CA GLU A 60 1.47 8.76 6.03
C GLU A 60 2.04 9.05 4.63
N LEU A 61 2.00 10.32 4.24
CA LEU A 61 2.59 10.80 3.00
C LEU A 61 3.97 11.43 3.25
N ARG A 62 4.87 11.27 2.29
CA ARG A 62 6.15 11.97 2.23
C ARG A 62 6.46 12.31 0.78
N ASP A 63 6.74 13.58 0.50
CA ASP A 63 7.02 14.06 -0.85
C ASP A 63 5.91 13.69 -1.86
N GLY A 64 4.65 13.78 -1.43
CA GLY A 64 3.46 13.43 -2.22
C GLY A 64 3.24 11.93 -2.45
N GLN A 65 4.07 11.06 -1.87
CA GLN A 65 4.01 9.61 -2.04
C GLN A 65 3.63 8.90 -0.73
N ILE A 66 3.05 7.70 -0.83
CA ILE A 66 2.79 6.86 0.35
C ILE A 66 4.13 6.46 0.98
N TYR A 67 4.36 6.93 2.21
CA TYR A 67 5.50 6.56 3.04
C TYR A 67 5.15 5.46 4.04
N ARG A 68 3.90 5.45 4.52
CA ARG A 68 3.38 4.40 5.38
C ARG A 68 1.96 4.03 4.95
N TRP A 69 1.68 2.74 4.91
CA TRP A 69 0.35 2.17 4.70
C TRP A 69 0.13 1.05 5.71
N THR A 70 -0.95 1.08 6.47
CA THR A 70 -1.31 0.02 7.42
C THR A 70 -2.73 -0.44 7.13
N VAL A 71 -2.85 -1.68 6.66
CA VAL A 71 -4.13 -2.39 6.50
C VAL A 71 -4.62 -2.81 7.89
N PRO A 72 -5.94 -2.82 8.15
CA PRO A 72 -6.48 -3.39 9.38
C PRO A 72 -5.98 -4.82 9.61
N GLU A 73 -5.78 -5.18 10.87
CA GLU A 73 -5.52 -6.57 11.23
C GLU A 73 -6.82 -7.36 11.04
N ARG A 74 -6.80 -8.38 10.18
CA ARG A 74 -7.95 -9.28 10.05
C ARG A 74 -8.02 -10.16 11.30
N GLU A 75 -8.98 -9.90 12.17
CA GLU A 75 -9.40 -10.87 13.17
C GLU A 75 -9.97 -12.09 12.44
N LEU A 76 -9.21 -13.18 12.37
CA LEU A 76 -9.73 -14.46 11.90
C LEU A 76 -10.76 -14.96 12.94
N PRO A 77 -11.96 -15.39 12.50
CA PRO A 77 -12.98 -15.93 13.40
C PRO A 77 -12.58 -17.26 14.05
#